data_AF-A0A1A6FNE6-F1
#
_entry.id   AF-A0A1A6FNE6-F1
#
_cell.length_a   1.000
_cell.length_b   1.000
_cell.length_c   1.000
_cell.angle_alpha   90.00
_cell.angle_beta   90.00
_cell.angle_gamma   90.00
#
_symmetry.space_group_name_H-M   'P 1'
#
loop_
_entity.id
_entity.type
_entity.pdbx_description
1 polymer ?
#
loop_
_entity_poly.entity_id
_entity_poly.type
_entity_poly.pdbx_seq_one_letter_code
_entity_poly.pdbx_strand_id
1 'polypeptide(L)'
;MTKDLFPLYAAGPGRAPVGALWKKTLRRKADLDEWIERNIRAKIRRTRERRAERALEDAETTRYLRESFCEKPFQKLETTPNGLAYVCCPAWLPTPIGDLRSGAEKIWFGRTARALRKSIADGSYRYCSRIKCADIANRNLMRRDSPEAQKIITEFDSATPPLPKRLYLSHDRSCNLSCPSCRKENIVADKAEQARLDDMTERVLIPLLRGAERVLVTGSGDPFFSNHFRRLIKRIDGDEFRHLRLDLHTNAQLFDERGWNDLRLRGRIRQVEISIDAATPETYAIVRRGGSFERLLQNLAFIKGLRDSGEIEILYFSMVVQRLNFREMPDFVRLAQRFSADWASFNMIWNWGTFTPGEFAREYVGAASHPDFEELRDVLRDPLLQPPYAQLGSVPGHIERALRGEAAVEG
;
A
#
# COMPACT_ATOMS: atom_id res chain seq x y z
N MET A 1 -32.58 -44.51 48.73
CA MET A 1 -32.45 -45.69 47.85
C MET A 1 -31.64 -45.23 46.63
N THR A 2 -30.30 -45.15 46.67
CA THR A 2 -29.29 -46.23 46.43
C THR A 2 -29.70 -47.11 45.23
N LYS A 3 -28.95 -47.33 44.14
CA LYS A 3 -27.49 -47.46 43.88
C LYS A 3 -27.25 -47.13 42.39
N ASP A 4 -26.25 -46.34 42.00
CA ASP A 4 -24.85 -46.70 41.75
C ASP A 4 -24.61 -47.92 40.86
N LEU A 5 -23.93 -47.69 39.72
CA LEU A 5 -22.72 -48.43 39.31
C LEU A 5 -22.02 -47.70 38.13
N PHE A 6 -20.97 -46.94 38.46
CA PHE A 6 -19.78 -46.76 37.62
C PHE A 6 -18.83 -47.95 37.85
N PRO A 7 -17.85 -48.21 36.95
CA PRO A 7 -16.49 -47.81 37.32
C PRO A 7 -15.59 -47.26 36.19
N LEU A 8 -14.88 -46.17 36.56
CA LEU A 8 -13.42 -45.90 36.44
C LEU A 8 -12.74 -45.88 35.05
N TYR A 9 -12.38 -44.71 34.50
CA TYR A 9 -11.15 -43.89 34.71
C TYR A 9 -9.91 -44.33 33.90
N ALA A 10 -9.49 -43.50 32.93
CA ALA A 10 -8.09 -43.06 32.74
C ALA A 10 -8.05 -41.78 31.88
N ALA A 11 -7.30 -40.79 32.35
CA ALA A 11 -7.24 -39.42 31.86
C ALA A 11 -6.16 -39.20 30.77
N GLY A 12 -6.40 -38.23 29.89
CA GLY A 12 -5.41 -37.64 28.97
C GLY A 12 -5.89 -36.26 28.48
N PRO A 13 -5.05 -35.22 28.45
CA PRO A 13 -5.47 -33.83 28.60
C PRO A 13 -6.12 -33.22 27.35
N GLY A 14 -7.26 -32.57 27.56
CA GLY A 14 -8.03 -31.86 26.56
C GLY A 14 -7.29 -30.68 25.93
N ARG A 15 -7.37 -30.59 24.60
CA ARG A 15 -7.01 -29.39 23.83
C ARG A 15 -8.11 -28.35 24.01
N ALA A 16 -7.76 -27.23 24.63
CA ALA A 16 -8.57 -26.04 24.73
C ALA A 16 -8.86 -25.42 23.33
N PRO A 17 -10.00 -24.74 23.16
CA PRO A 17 -10.42 -24.15 21.88
C PRO A 17 -9.46 -23.05 21.40
N VAL A 18 -9.36 -22.91 20.06
CA VAL A 18 -8.42 -22.11 19.26
C VAL A 18 -8.66 -20.58 19.38
N GLY A 19 -8.89 -20.07 20.59
CA GLY A 19 -9.20 -18.67 20.88
C GLY A 19 -8.29 -18.01 21.92
N ALA A 20 -7.17 -18.64 22.32
CA ALA A 20 -6.35 -18.19 23.45
C ALA A 20 -4.83 -18.24 23.20
N LEU A 21 -4.34 -17.64 22.10
CA LEU A 21 -2.90 -17.53 21.82
C LEU A 21 -2.41 -16.15 21.34
N TRP A 22 -3.19 -15.08 21.57
CA TRP A 22 -2.80 -13.69 21.24
C TRP A 22 -2.71 -12.77 22.46
N LYS A 23 -2.40 -13.31 23.64
CA LYS A 23 -2.10 -12.51 24.85
C LYS A 23 -1.01 -13.16 25.69
N LYS A 24 0.26 -13.06 25.26
CA LYS A 24 1.46 -13.08 26.13
C LYS A 24 2.75 -12.96 25.32
N THR A 25 3.14 -11.73 24.98
CA THR A 25 4.55 -11.25 25.00
C THR A 25 4.59 -9.74 24.74
N LEU A 26 4.07 -8.97 25.71
CA LEU A 26 4.50 -7.60 25.94
C LEU A 26 5.69 -7.64 26.89
N ARG A 27 6.91 -7.83 26.37
CA ARG A 27 8.15 -7.53 27.11
C ARG A 27 9.19 -6.90 26.18
N ARG A 28 9.47 -5.63 26.48
CA ARG A 28 10.69 -4.82 26.27
C ARG A 28 10.97 -4.21 24.89
N LYS A 29 11.04 -2.86 24.90
CA LYS A 29 11.56 -1.93 23.88
C LYS A 29 12.90 -2.31 23.20
N ALA A 30 13.64 -3.29 23.73
CA ALA A 30 14.93 -3.73 23.19
C ALA A 30 14.79 -4.82 22.08
N ASP A 31 13.62 -5.45 21.95
CA ASP A 31 13.44 -6.63 21.09
C ASP A 31 13.21 -6.31 19.61
N LEU A 32 12.80 -5.09 19.23
CA LEU A 32 12.42 -4.83 17.84
C LEU A 32 13.63 -4.65 16.91
N ASP A 33 14.63 -3.87 17.31
CA ASP A 33 15.87 -3.72 16.51
C ASP A 33 16.58 -5.07 16.37
N GLU A 34 16.59 -5.87 17.45
CA GLU A 34 17.17 -7.21 17.46
C GLU A 34 16.32 -8.22 16.67
N TRP A 35 14.98 -8.13 16.71
CA TRP A 35 14.07 -8.92 15.88
C TRP A 35 14.18 -8.55 14.40
N ILE A 36 14.30 -7.26 14.06
CA ILE A 36 14.54 -6.79 12.70
C ILE A 36 15.88 -7.35 12.22
N GLU A 37 16.96 -7.23 13.00
CA GLU A 37 18.26 -7.82 12.65
C GLU A 37 18.18 -9.36 12.49
N ARG A 38 17.51 -10.05 13.42
CA ARG A 38 17.39 -11.52 13.40
C ARG A 38 16.58 -12.02 12.21
N ASN A 39 15.48 -11.35 11.87
CA ASN A 39 14.64 -11.71 10.73
C ASN A 39 15.29 -11.32 9.38
N ILE A 40 16.04 -10.22 9.32
CA ILE A 40 16.86 -9.86 8.16
C ILE A 40 17.92 -10.92 7.92
N ARG A 41 18.69 -11.31 8.95
CA ARG A 41 19.71 -12.37 8.85
C ARG A 41 19.07 -13.71 8.43
N ALA A 42 17.91 -14.05 8.95
CA ALA A 42 17.18 -15.26 8.57
C ALA A 42 16.67 -15.24 7.12
N LYS A 43 16.21 -14.09 6.62
CA LYS A 43 15.74 -13.92 5.23
C LYS A 43 16.90 -13.91 4.23
N ILE A 44 18.02 -13.28 4.58
CA ILE A 44 19.28 -13.34 3.82
C ILE A 44 19.79 -14.80 3.75
N ARG A 45 19.69 -15.56 4.84
CA ARG A 45 20.05 -16.99 4.89
C ARG A 45 19.18 -17.85 3.97
N ARG A 46 17.86 -17.67 3.97
CA ARG A 46 16.93 -18.36 3.05
C ARG A 46 17.14 -17.98 1.58
N THR A 47 17.67 -16.78 1.31
CA THR A 47 17.98 -16.31 -0.06
C THR A 47 19.26 -16.95 -0.60
N ARG A 48 20.19 -17.36 0.29
CA ARG A 48 21.42 -18.08 -0.08
C ARG A 48 21.17 -19.52 -0.56
N GLU A 49 20.03 -20.12 -0.20
CA GLU A 49 19.69 -21.51 -0.55
C GLU A 49 19.13 -21.66 -1.98
N ARG A 50 18.76 -20.57 -2.67
CA ARG A 50 18.22 -20.57 -4.06
C ARG A 50 19.27 -20.20 -5.15
N ARG A 51 20.55 -20.44 -4.91
CA ARG A 51 21.66 -19.75 -5.61
C ARG A 51 22.26 -20.42 -6.85
N ALA A 52 21.81 -21.59 -7.28
CA ALA A 52 22.47 -22.29 -8.38
C ALA A 52 22.13 -21.76 -9.79
N GLU A 53 20.92 -21.24 -10.03
CA GLU A 53 20.51 -20.74 -11.36
C GLU A 53 20.67 -19.21 -11.54
N ARG A 54 20.84 -18.45 -10.45
CA ARG A 54 20.91 -16.96 -10.43
C ARG A 54 22.29 -16.34 -10.65
N ALA A 55 23.34 -17.14 -10.81
CA ALA A 55 24.72 -16.64 -10.66
C ALA A 55 25.17 -15.64 -11.75
N LEU A 56 24.62 -15.72 -12.96
CA LEU A 56 24.94 -14.81 -14.08
C LEU A 56 24.07 -13.55 -14.07
N GLU A 57 22.76 -13.67 -13.83
CA GLU A 57 21.85 -12.53 -13.63
C GLU A 57 22.23 -11.68 -12.40
N ASP A 58 22.75 -12.30 -11.34
CA ASP A 58 23.18 -11.60 -10.14
C ASP A 58 24.43 -10.75 -10.39
N ALA A 59 25.34 -11.16 -11.30
CA ALA A 59 26.55 -10.40 -11.61
C ALA A 59 26.23 -9.12 -12.40
N GLU A 60 25.39 -9.22 -13.42
CA GLU A 60 24.99 -8.06 -14.23
C GLU A 60 24.12 -7.09 -13.42
N THR A 61 23.15 -7.61 -12.66
CA THR A 61 22.35 -6.81 -11.73
C THR A 61 23.22 -6.16 -10.67
N THR A 62 24.22 -6.87 -10.14
CA THR A 62 25.17 -6.31 -9.17
C THR A 62 26.00 -5.19 -9.78
N ARG A 63 26.45 -5.33 -11.04
CA ARG A 63 27.17 -4.26 -11.76
C ARG A 63 26.28 -3.04 -11.95
N TYR A 64 25.07 -3.22 -12.47
CA TYR A 64 24.08 -2.15 -12.62
C TYR A 64 23.84 -1.43 -11.28
N LEU A 65 23.56 -2.17 -10.22
CA LEU A 65 23.32 -1.58 -8.89
C LEU A 65 24.55 -0.89 -8.29
N ARG A 66 25.78 -1.23 -8.67
CA ARG A 66 26.98 -0.49 -8.24
C ARG A 66 27.07 0.89 -8.90
N GLU A 67 26.52 1.03 -10.10
CA GLU A 67 26.54 2.28 -10.88
C GLU A 67 25.23 3.09 -10.75
N SER A 68 24.19 2.50 -10.16
CA SER A 68 22.87 3.13 -9.98
C SER A 68 22.62 3.67 -8.57
N PHE A 69 21.63 4.56 -8.47
CA PHE A 69 21.17 5.15 -7.22
C PHE A 69 19.64 5.22 -7.17
N CYS A 70 19.07 5.02 -5.97
CA CYS A 70 17.64 5.13 -5.71
C CYS A 70 17.38 6.20 -4.66
N GLU A 71 16.67 7.27 -5.03
CA GLU A 71 16.35 8.35 -4.09
C GLU A 71 15.18 8.02 -3.13
N LYS A 72 14.34 7.03 -3.44
CA LYS A 72 13.10 6.75 -2.68
C LYS A 72 13.38 6.58 -1.17
N PRO A 73 14.40 5.80 -0.75
CA PRO A 73 14.73 5.64 0.68
C PRO A 73 15.13 6.92 1.44
N PHE A 74 15.49 7.97 0.71
CA PHE A 74 15.95 9.25 1.24
C PHE A 74 14.83 10.28 1.30
N GLN A 75 13.71 10.06 0.60
CA GLN A 75 12.67 11.08 0.46
C GLN A 75 11.28 10.60 0.85
N LYS A 76 11.04 9.29 0.85
CA LYS A 76 9.72 8.69 1.14
C LYS A 76 9.72 8.00 2.50
N LEU A 77 8.64 8.18 3.25
CA LEU A 77 8.25 7.33 4.37
C LEU A 77 6.82 6.81 4.16
N GLU A 78 6.60 5.54 4.45
CA GLU A 78 5.30 4.89 4.41
C GLU A 78 5.01 4.23 5.76
N THR A 79 3.79 4.40 6.25
CA THR A 79 3.32 3.82 7.52
C THR A 79 2.29 2.75 7.22
N THR A 80 2.33 1.63 7.95
CA THR A 80 1.51 0.44 7.64
C THR A 80 0.63 0.02 8.82
N PRO A 81 -0.44 -0.77 8.60
CA PRO A 81 -1.43 -1.07 9.65
C PRO A 81 -0.89 -1.88 10.83
N ASN A 82 0.22 -2.57 10.64
CA ASN A 82 0.91 -3.30 11.71
C ASN A 82 1.79 -2.40 12.59
N GLY A 83 1.73 -1.08 12.43
CA GLY A 83 2.49 -0.12 13.22
C GLY A 83 3.95 0.02 12.80
N LEU A 84 4.32 -0.46 11.61
CA LEU A 84 5.69 -0.35 11.08
C LEU A 84 5.81 0.81 10.10
N ALA A 85 7.04 1.30 9.94
CA ALA A 85 7.40 2.34 8.97
C ALA A 85 8.43 1.80 7.96
N TYR A 86 8.29 2.20 6.70
CA TYR A 86 9.14 1.81 5.58
C TYR A 86 9.58 3.05 4.80
N VAL A 87 10.66 2.94 4.03
CA VAL A 87 11.15 4.02 3.15
C VAL A 87 10.95 3.73 1.66
N CYS A 88 10.29 2.61 1.36
CA CYS A 88 9.88 2.18 0.03
C CYS A 88 8.67 1.24 0.19
N CYS A 89 8.03 0.85 -0.91
CA CYS A 89 6.87 -0.05 -0.87
C CYS A 89 7.20 -1.33 -0.07
N PRO A 90 6.38 -1.69 0.95
CA PRO A 90 6.66 -2.86 1.80
C PRO A 90 6.64 -4.19 1.03
N ALA A 91 6.00 -4.23 -0.14
CA ALA A 91 6.05 -5.41 -1.00
C ALA A 91 7.46 -5.62 -1.63
N TRP A 92 8.24 -4.55 -1.76
CA TRP A 92 9.52 -4.53 -2.48
C TRP A 92 10.70 -4.42 -1.50
N LEU A 93 10.46 -3.73 -0.37
CA LEU A 93 11.37 -3.56 0.75
C LEU A 93 10.90 -4.43 1.93
N PRO A 94 11.52 -5.59 2.15
CA PRO A 94 11.14 -6.49 3.26
C PRO A 94 11.48 -5.96 4.65
N THR A 95 12.25 -4.87 4.75
CA THR A 95 12.81 -4.36 6.01
C THR A 95 12.13 -3.06 6.43
N PRO A 96 11.39 -3.06 7.56
CA PRO A 96 10.92 -1.81 8.16
C PRO A 96 12.10 -1.03 8.74
N ILE A 97 11.99 0.30 8.74
CA ILE A 97 12.98 1.19 9.33
C ILE A 97 12.67 1.58 10.79
N GLY A 98 11.45 1.30 11.26
CA GLY A 98 11.03 1.60 12.61
C GLY A 98 9.58 1.22 12.90
N ASP A 99 9.14 1.60 14.10
CA ASP A 99 7.81 1.32 14.63
C ASP A 99 7.15 2.61 15.10
N LEU A 100 5.88 2.80 14.77
CA LEU A 100 5.09 4.00 15.05
C LEU A 100 4.84 4.26 16.55
N ARG A 101 5.10 3.27 17.41
CA ARG A 101 5.15 3.46 18.87
C ARG A 101 6.43 4.18 19.32
N SER A 102 7.43 4.28 18.44
CA SER A 102 8.64 5.07 18.65
C SER A 102 8.38 6.55 18.32
N GLY A 103 9.39 7.41 18.46
CA GLY A 103 9.32 8.82 18.03
C GLY A 103 9.83 8.98 16.59
N ALA A 104 9.46 10.09 15.94
CA ALA A 104 9.86 10.43 14.57
C ALA A 104 11.37 10.26 14.30
N GLU A 105 12.21 10.79 15.20
CA GLU A 105 13.67 10.74 15.09
C GLU A 105 14.20 9.29 15.04
N LYS A 106 13.71 8.43 15.94
CA LYS A 106 14.13 7.02 16.00
C LYS A 106 13.73 6.24 14.76
N ILE A 107 12.63 6.61 14.12
CA ILE A 107 12.16 5.99 12.89
C ILE A 107 13.02 6.47 11.71
N TRP A 108 13.07 7.78 11.47
CA TRP A 108 13.67 8.32 10.26
C TRP A 108 15.20 8.33 10.29
N PHE A 109 15.78 8.56 11.46
CA PHE A 109 17.22 8.55 11.72
C PHE A 109 17.62 7.35 12.58
N GLY A 110 16.87 6.25 12.54
CA GLY A 110 17.22 5.02 13.23
C GLY A 110 18.46 4.33 12.63
N ARG A 111 19.02 3.37 13.37
CA ARG A 111 20.13 2.53 12.89
C ARG A 111 19.78 1.82 11.59
N THR A 112 18.59 1.21 11.53
CA THR A 112 18.11 0.49 10.33
C THR A 112 17.92 1.42 9.14
N ALA A 113 17.34 2.61 9.35
CA ALA A 113 17.17 3.62 8.31
C ALA A 113 18.53 4.05 7.71
N ARG A 114 19.51 4.34 8.57
CA ARG A 114 20.89 4.69 8.14
C ARG A 114 21.56 3.54 7.40
N ALA A 115 21.49 2.31 7.92
CA ALA A 115 22.10 1.14 7.29
C ALA A 115 21.50 0.85 5.91
N LEU A 116 20.18 1.04 5.77
CA LEU A 116 19.48 0.90 4.50
C LEU A 116 19.95 1.97 3.50
N ARG A 117 19.94 3.26 3.87
CA ARG A 117 20.41 4.35 2.99
C ARG A 117 21.88 4.16 2.59
N LYS A 118 22.75 3.78 3.53
CA LYS A 118 24.15 3.45 3.25
C LYS A 118 24.28 2.31 2.24
N SER A 119 23.39 1.31 2.28
CA SER A 119 23.39 0.22 1.29
C SER A 119 23.03 0.67 -0.13
N ILE A 120 22.29 1.78 -0.27
CA ILE A 120 22.00 2.37 -1.57
C ILE A 120 23.19 3.19 -2.05
N ALA A 121 23.76 4.02 -1.17
CA ALA A 121 24.93 4.84 -1.46
C ALA A 121 26.17 3.99 -1.84
N ASP A 122 26.38 2.85 -1.16
CA ASP A 122 27.47 1.92 -1.45
C ASP A 122 27.16 0.94 -2.60
N GLY A 123 25.92 0.90 -3.09
CA GLY A 123 25.51 0.08 -4.24
C GLY A 123 25.28 -1.39 -3.97
N SER A 124 25.29 -1.80 -2.72
CA SER A 124 24.99 -3.18 -2.36
C SER A 124 23.50 -3.50 -2.40
N TYR A 125 22.63 -2.51 -2.16
CA TYR A 125 21.17 -2.64 -2.06
C TYR A 125 20.75 -3.80 -1.13
N ARG A 126 21.51 -4.03 -0.05
CA ARG A 126 21.39 -5.20 0.84
C ARG A 126 19.98 -5.48 1.35
N TYR A 127 19.15 -4.46 1.46
CA TYR A 127 17.79 -4.55 2.00
C TYR A 127 16.72 -4.59 0.90
N CYS A 128 17.06 -4.34 -0.36
CA CYS A 128 16.09 -4.26 -1.45
C CYS A 128 15.88 -5.63 -2.13
N SER A 129 14.64 -5.93 -2.49
CA SER A 129 14.37 -7.07 -3.36
C SER A 129 14.78 -6.77 -4.79
N ARG A 130 15.78 -7.50 -5.31
CA ARG A 130 16.24 -7.38 -6.71
C ARG A 130 15.21 -7.87 -7.74
N ILE A 131 14.21 -8.62 -7.27
CA ILE A 131 13.21 -9.28 -8.13
C ILE A 131 11.86 -8.59 -8.04
N LYS A 132 11.45 -8.19 -6.84
CA LYS A 132 10.14 -7.56 -6.63
C LYS A 132 10.17 -6.06 -6.89
N CYS A 133 11.35 -5.43 -6.91
CA CYS A 133 11.46 -4.01 -7.16
C CYS A 133 11.39 -3.72 -8.66
N ALA A 134 10.34 -3.04 -9.12
CA ALA A 134 10.21 -2.71 -10.54
C ALA A 134 11.31 -1.75 -11.03
N ASP A 135 11.80 -0.82 -10.20
CA ASP A 135 12.88 0.08 -10.64
C ASP A 135 14.20 -0.67 -10.88
N ILE A 136 14.44 -1.75 -10.11
CA ILE A 136 15.61 -2.61 -10.30
C ILE A 136 15.39 -3.52 -11.49
N ALA A 137 14.24 -4.22 -11.53
CA ALA A 137 13.91 -5.17 -12.60
C ALA A 137 13.88 -4.52 -13.98
N ASN A 138 13.33 -3.30 -14.07
CA ASN A 138 13.19 -2.57 -15.34
C ASN A 138 14.35 -1.61 -15.63
N ARG A 139 15.39 -1.61 -14.79
CA ARG A 139 16.57 -0.74 -14.95
C ARG A 139 16.28 0.77 -15.02
N ASN A 140 15.35 1.24 -14.20
CA ASN A 140 14.87 2.63 -14.17
C ASN A 140 15.56 3.51 -13.09
N LEU A 141 16.68 3.09 -12.54
CA LEU A 141 17.40 3.85 -11.52
C LEU A 141 18.35 4.85 -12.18
N MET A 142 18.44 6.04 -11.59
CA MET A 142 19.40 7.05 -12.03
C MET A 142 20.84 6.57 -11.81
N ARG A 143 21.79 7.14 -12.53
CA ARG A 143 23.22 6.88 -12.29
C ARG A 143 23.64 7.44 -10.93
N ARG A 144 24.50 6.74 -10.21
CA ARG A 144 25.01 7.17 -8.91
C ARG A 144 25.93 8.36 -8.99
N ASP A 145 26.72 8.46 -10.06
CA ASP A 145 27.63 9.58 -10.29
C ASP A 145 26.91 10.84 -10.81
N SER A 146 25.58 10.80 -10.97
CA SER A 146 24.83 11.98 -11.37
C SER A 146 24.90 13.06 -10.27
N PRO A 147 24.89 14.37 -10.65
CA PRO A 147 24.88 15.47 -9.68
C PRO A 147 23.76 15.35 -8.65
N GLU A 148 22.58 14.89 -9.06
CA GLU A 148 21.41 14.70 -8.20
C GLU A 148 21.65 13.61 -7.16
N ALA A 149 22.19 12.45 -7.57
CA ALA A 149 22.49 11.36 -6.67
C ALA A 149 23.57 11.75 -5.65
N GLN A 150 24.66 12.39 -6.10
CA GLN A 150 25.74 12.86 -5.23
C GLN A 150 25.27 13.91 -4.22
N LYS A 151 24.38 14.82 -4.65
CA LYS A 151 23.74 15.79 -3.76
C LYS A 151 22.96 15.09 -2.64
N ILE A 152 22.10 14.12 -2.97
CA ILE A 152 21.29 13.40 -1.97
C ILE A 152 22.18 12.63 -0.99
N ILE A 153 23.23 11.97 -1.49
CA ILE A 153 24.19 11.23 -0.64
C ILE A 153 24.85 12.19 0.36
N THR A 154 25.37 13.31 -0.13
CA THR A 154 26.07 14.32 0.69
C THR A 154 25.14 14.96 1.73
N GLU A 155 23.91 15.31 1.34
CA GLU A 155 22.92 15.89 2.26
C GLU A 155 22.60 14.94 3.43
N PHE A 156 22.51 13.63 3.17
CA PHE A 156 22.20 12.65 4.20
C PHE A 156 23.38 12.23 5.07
N ASP A 157 24.61 12.42 4.60
CA ASP A 157 25.84 12.24 5.39
C ASP A 157 26.21 13.49 6.21
N SER A 158 25.46 14.59 6.04
CA SER A 158 25.67 15.83 6.78
C SER A 158 25.29 15.71 8.27
N ALA A 159 25.71 16.69 9.08
CA ALA A 159 25.35 16.77 10.50
C ALA A 159 23.84 16.95 10.74
N THR A 160 23.11 17.46 9.73
CA THR A 160 21.67 17.72 9.81
C THR A 160 20.96 17.12 8.60
N PRO A 161 20.81 15.79 8.52
CA PRO A 161 20.17 15.13 7.39
C PRO A 161 18.71 15.58 7.23
N PRO A 162 18.18 15.69 6.00
CA PRO A 162 16.84 16.21 5.78
C PRO A 162 15.74 15.24 6.23
N LEU A 163 14.57 15.81 6.50
CA LEU A 163 13.32 15.09 6.77
C LEU A 163 12.73 14.48 5.49
N PRO A 164 11.79 13.53 5.59
CA PRO A 164 11.15 12.95 4.41
C PRO A 164 10.32 13.99 3.67
N LYS A 165 10.50 14.07 2.35
CA LYS A 165 9.70 14.92 1.45
C LYS A 165 8.29 14.40 1.19
N ARG A 166 8.08 13.09 1.35
CA ARG A 166 6.84 12.39 0.99
C ARG A 166 6.42 11.43 2.09
N LEU A 167 5.20 11.58 2.60
CA LEU A 167 4.62 10.63 3.55
C LEU A 167 3.43 9.88 2.95
N TYR A 168 3.41 8.57 3.12
CA TYR A 168 2.34 7.69 2.67
C TYR A 168 1.69 7.08 3.90
N LEU A 169 0.45 7.48 4.18
CA LEU A 169 -0.22 7.13 5.41
C LEU A 169 -1.17 5.96 5.18
N SER A 170 -0.80 4.77 5.66
CA SER A 170 -1.61 3.56 5.53
C SER A 170 -1.66 2.77 6.84
N HIS A 171 -1.59 3.46 7.99
CA HIS A 171 -1.60 2.82 9.31
C HIS A 171 -2.99 2.65 9.92
N ASP A 172 -3.97 3.49 9.56
CA ASP A 172 -5.36 3.31 9.96
C ASP A 172 -6.16 2.66 8.83
N ARG A 173 -6.92 1.63 9.18
CA ARG A 173 -7.73 0.84 8.24
C ARG A 173 -9.18 1.25 8.24
N SER A 174 -9.60 2.23 9.05
CA SER A 174 -11.00 2.61 9.19
C SER A 174 -11.64 2.96 7.85
N CYS A 175 -12.74 2.30 7.49
CA CYS A 175 -13.47 2.48 6.23
C CYS A 175 -14.95 2.14 6.36
N ASN A 176 -15.80 2.88 5.64
CA ASN A 176 -17.25 2.67 5.55
C ASN A 176 -17.67 1.49 4.65
N LEU A 177 -16.72 0.90 3.91
CA LEU A 177 -16.96 -0.23 3.02
C LEU A 177 -16.31 -1.50 3.55
N SER A 178 -16.85 -2.65 3.13
CA SER A 178 -16.33 -4.00 3.41
C SER A 178 -16.04 -4.77 2.12
N CYS A 179 -15.31 -4.14 1.19
CA CYS A 179 -14.94 -4.72 -0.10
C CYS A 179 -14.28 -6.10 0.08
N PRO A 180 -14.80 -7.19 -0.53
CA PRO A 180 -14.35 -8.57 -0.26
C PRO A 180 -12.86 -8.81 -0.53
N SER A 181 -12.28 -8.14 -1.53
CA SER A 181 -10.85 -8.23 -1.85
C SER A 181 -9.95 -7.55 -0.82
N CYS A 182 -10.50 -6.69 0.04
CA CYS A 182 -9.76 -5.85 0.99
C CYS A 182 -9.96 -6.29 2.45
N ARG A 183 -11.20 -6.64 2.83
CA ARG A 183 -11.57 -6.97 4.21
C ARG A 183 -12.88 -7.78 4.27
N LYS A 184 -13.10 -8.45 5.40
CA LYS A 184 -14.32 -9.25 5.63
C LYS A 184 -15.48 -8.44 6.22
N GLU A 185 -15.17 -7.35 6.93
CA GLU A 185 -16.11 -6.51 7.64
C GLU A 185 -15.67 -5.04 7.65
N ASN A 186 -16.58 -4.14 8.03
CA ASN A 186 -16.24 -2.74 8.21
C ASN A 186 -15.26 -2.60 9.38
N ILE A 187 -14.24 -1.75 9.21
CA ILE A 187 -13.23 -1.50 10.23
C ILE A 187 -13.44 -0.08 10.74
N VAL A 188 -13.49 0.08 12.05
CA VAL A 188 -13.60 1.38 12.72
C VAL A 188 -12.71 1.35 13.95
N ALA A 189 -11.81 2.32 14.08
CA ALA A 189 -11.00 2.47 15.27
C ALA A 189 -11.89 2.70 16.52
N ASP A 190 -11.67 1.91 17.56
CA ASP A 190 -12.32 2.12 18.85
C ASP A 190 -11.71 3.33 19.60
N LYS A 191 -12.25 3.68 20.77
CA LYS A 191 -11.75 4.83 21.56
C LYS A 191 -10.28 4.69 21.96
N ALA A 192 -9.82 3.47 22.28
CA ALA A 192 -8.45 3.24 22.71
C ALA A 192 -7.48 3.26 21.53
N GLU A 193 -7.88 2.72 20.38
CA GLU A 193 -7.14 2.82 19.13
C GLU A 193 -7.06 4.27 18.65
N GLN A 194 -8.16 5.01 18.68
CA GLN A 194 -8.19 6.43 18.35
C GLN A 194 -7.21 7.23 19.21
N ALA A 195 -7.18 7.01 20.53
CA ALA A 195 -6.23 7.70 21.41
C ALA A 195 -4.76 7.40 21.06
N ARG A 196 -4.45 6.15 20.64
CA ARG A 196 -3.09 5.79 20.18
C ARG A 196 -2.75 6.47 18.85
N LEU A 197 -3.71 6.56 17.95
CA LEU A 197 -3.56 7.21 16.65
C LEU A 197 -3.35 8.72 16.82
N ASP A 198 -4.09 9.36 17.73
CA ASP A 198 -3.93 10.78 18.07
C ASP A 198 -2.55 11.07 18.69
N ASP A 199 -2.08 10.23 19.63
CA ASP A 199 -0.72 10.33 20.20
C ASP A 199 0.38 10.15 19.12
N MET A 200 0.21 9.16 18.24
CA MET A 200 1.13 8.91 17.14
C MET A 200 1.18 10.08 16.15
N THR A 201 0.06 10.77 15.92
CA THR A 201 0.03 12.00 15.10
C THR A 201 1.04 13.01 15.61
N GLU A 202 0.95 13.40 16.88
CA GLU A 202 1.79 14.47 17.42
C GLU A 202 3.24 14.02 17.64
N ARG A 203 3.47 12.77 18.06
CA ARG A 203 4.84 12.28 18.32
C ARG A 203 5.62 11.86 17.07
N VAL A 204 4.93 11.46 16.01
CA VAL A 204 5.54 10.85 14.82
C VAL A 204 5.21 11.64 13.56
N LEU A 205 3.93 11.80 13.23
CA LEU A 205 3.54 12.35 11.93
C LEU A 205 3.86 13.84 11.81
N ILE A 206 3.46 14.65 12.79
CA ILE A 206 3.67 16.11 12.78
C ILE A 206 5.16 16.47 12.65
N PRO A 207 6.10 15.90 13.43
CA PRO A 207 7.53 16.18 13.25
C PRO A 207 8.06 15.80 11.86
N LEU A 208 7.59 14.70 11.26
CA LEU A 208 8.04 14.27 9.93
C LEU A 208 7.43 15.13 8.82
N LEU A 209 6.18 15.57 8.97
CA LEU A 209 5.46 16.38 7.98
C LEU A 209 6.05 17.79 7.82
N ARG A 210 6.81 18.30 8.80
CA ARG A 210 7.47 19.62 8.71
C ARG A 210 8.47 19.76 7.56
N GLY A 211 9.05 18.65 7.11
CA GLY A 211 9.91 18.62 5.93
C GLY A 211 9.25 18.03 4.69
N ALA A 212 7.95 17.74 4.77
CA ALA A 212 7.24 17.06 3.70
C ALA A 212 6.64 18.08 2.73
N GLU A 213 6.82 17.81 1.44
CA GLU A 213 6.18 18.53 0.35
C GLU A 213 4.81 17.89 0.05
N ARG A 214 4.67 16.58 0.31
CA ARG A 214 3.47 15.79 -0.03
C ARG A 214 3.10 14.77 1.04
N VAL A 215 1.80 14.58 1.25
CA VAL A 215 1.26 13.49 2.06
C VAL A 215 0.09 12.79 1.36
N LEU A 216 0.14 11.46 1.29
CA LEU A 216 -0.94 10.60 0.80
C LEU A 216 -1.80 10.10 1.97
N VAL A 217 -3.10 10.35 1.90
CA VAL A 217 -4.12 9.93 2.88
C VAL A 217 -5.31 9.30 2.14
N THR A 218 -5.53 7.99 2.16
CA THR A 218 -4.75 6.92 2.79
C THR A 218 -4.75 5.68 1.90
N GLY A 219 -3.73 4.83 1.99
CA GLY A 219 -3.69 3.58 1.23
C GLY A 219 -4.38 2.37 1.89
N SER A 220 -4.99 2.50 3.07
CA SER A 220 -5.55 1.33 3.82
C SER A 220 -6.95 1.52 4.40
N GLY A 221 -7.45 2.75 4.44
CA GLY A 221 -8.77 3.13 4.93
C GLY A 221 -9.47 4.06 3.95
N ASP A 222 -10.33 4.94 4.45
CA ASP A 222 -10.87 6.05 3.67
C ASP A 222 -10.69 7.38 4.42
N PRO A 223 -10.15 8.44 3.78
CA PRO A 223 -9.82 9.70 4.43
C PRO A 223 -11.06 10.47 4.92
N PHE A 224 -12.23 10.28 4.29
CA PHE A 224 -13.48 10.94 4.67
C PHE A 224 -14.25 10.18 5.74
N PHE A 225 -13.94 8.89 5.95
CA PHE A 225 -14.56 8.09 7.01
C PHE A 225 -13.71 8.01 8.29
N SER A 226 -12.40 7.81 8.16
CA SER A 226 -11.50 7.63 9.31
C SER A 226 -11.46 8.88 10.19
N ASN A 227 -11.91 8.76 11.44
CA ASN A 227 -11.83 9.85 12.41
C ASN A 227 -10.40 10.36 12.60
N HIS A 228 -9.42 9.44 12.61
CA HIS A 228 -8.01 9.78 12.69
C HIS A 228 -7.53 10.60 11.50
N PHE A 229 -7.77 10.14 10.26
CA PHE A 229 -7.33 10.89 9.08
C PHE A 229 -8.05 12.22 8.92
N ARG A 230 -9.34 12.30 9.26
CA ARG A 230 -10.06 13.58 9.30
C ARG A 230 -9.44 14.55 10.31
N ARG A 231 -9.09 14.07 11.52
CA ARG A 231 -8.39 14.88 12.53
C ARG A 231 -7.02 15.32 12.03
N LEU A 232 -6.25 14.42 11.42
CA LEU A 232 -4.94 14.73 10.88
C LEU A 232 -5.02 15.80 9.79
N ILE A 233 -5.91 15.65 8.80
CA ILE A 233 -6.10 16.62 7.71
C ILE A 233 -6.43 18.01 8.26
N LYS A 234 -7.32 18.08 9.27
CA LYS A 234 -7.64 19.32 9.98
C LYS A 234 -6.47 19.84 10.82
N ARG A 235 -5.68 18.96 11.42
CA ARG A 235 -4.51 19.35 12.24
C ARG A 235 -3.39 19.96 11.41
N ILE A 236 -3.25 19.53 10.15
CA ILE A 236 -2.30 20.09 9.20
C ILE A 236 -2.90 21.24 8.37
N ASP A 237 -4.08 21.73 8.72
CA ASP A 237 -4.69 22.93 8.15
C ASP A 237 -4.22 24.17 8.93
N GLY A 238 -3.10 24.76 8.50
CA GLY A 238 -2.53 25.95 9.13
C GLY A 238 -1.20 26.38 8.51
N ASP A 239 -0.69 27.53 8.93
CA ASP A 239 0.48 28.19 8.35
C ASP A 239 1.74 27.31 8.35
N GLU A 240 1.92 26.48 9.39
CA GLU A 240 3.03 25.52 9.50
C GLU A 240 3.12 24.59 8.28
N PHE A 241 1.97 24.22 7.69
CA PHE A 241 1.86 23.23 6.61
C PHE A 241 1.30 23.81 5.31
N ARG A 242 1.34 25.14 5.12
CA ARG A 242 0.86 25.79 3.89
C ARG A 242 1.54 25.30 2.60
N HIS A 243 2.76 24.77 2.72
CA HIS A 243 3.55 24.23 1.61
C HIS A 243 3.19 22.76 1.28
N LEU A 244 2.50 22.07 2.19
CA LEU A 244 2.21 20.64 2.10
C LEU A 244 1.02 20.41 1.18
N ARG A 245 1.22 19.61 0.13
CA ARG A 245 0.17 19.18 -0.79
C ARG A 245 -0.40 17.82 -0.40
N LEU A 246 -1.71 17.66 -0.58
CA LEU A 246 -2.44 16.46 -0.22
C LEU A 246 -2.67 15.59 -1.45
N ASP A 247 -2.39 14.29 -1.30
CA ASP A 247 -2.84 13.25 -2.20
C ASP A 247 -3.91 12.43 -1.47
N LEU A 248 -5.06 12.21 -2.10
CA LEU A 248 -6.15 11.44 -1.50
C LEU A 248 -6.35 10.13 -2.25
N HIS A 249 -6.58 9.05 -1.51
CA HIS A 249 -7.09 7.79 -2.05
C HIS A 249 -8.36 7.46 -1.27
N THR A 250 -9.49 7.42 -1.98
CA THR A 250 -10.83 7.28 -1.39
C THR A 250 -11.74 6.41 -2.23
N ASN A 251 -12.77 5.86 -1.61
CA ASN A 251 -13.89 5.20 -2.29
C ASN A 251 -14.98 6.18 -2.78
N ALA A 252 -14.78 7.49 -2.57
CA ALA A 252 -15.67 8.59 -2.93
C ALA A 252 -17.07 8.61 -2.30
N GLN A 253 -17.47 7.65 -1.46
CA GLN A 253 -18.83 7.60 -0.91
C GLN A 253 -19.15 8.77 0.03
N LEU A 254 -18.12 9.37 0.64
CA LEU A 254 -18.22 10.53 1.53
C LEU A 254 -17.44 11.74 1.00
N PHE A 255 -16.99 11.68 -0.26
CA PHE A 255 -16.35 12.80 -0.94
C PHE A 255 -17.42 13.63 -1.68
N ASP A 256 -18.28 14.25 -0.90
CA ASP A 256 -19.27 15.23 -1.34
C ASP A 256 -18.85 16.66 -0.92
N GLU A 257 -19.68 17.65 -1.23
CA GLU A 257 -19.45 19.05 -0.84
C GLU A 257 -19.28 19.22 0.68
N ARG A 258 -20.04 18.45 1.47
CA ARG A 258 -19.95 18.49 2.93
C ARG A 258 -18.60 17.97 3.40
N GLY A 259 -18.14 16.83 2.89
CA GLY A 259 -16.84 16.25 3.20
C GLY A 259 -15.69 17.15 2.78
N TRP A 260 -15.78 17.75 1.59
CA TRP A 260 -14.81 18.74 1.09
C TRP A 260 -14.65 19.94 2.02
N ASN A 261 -15.77 20.53 2.44
CA ASN A 261 -15.79 21.69 3.32
C ASN A 261 -15.37 21.34 4.76
N ASP A 262 -15.83 20.19 5.30
CA ASP A 262 -15.44 19.74 6.64
C ASP A 262 -13.93 19.53 6.74
N LEU A 263 -13.30 18.98 5.69
CA LEU A 263 -11.87 18.72 5.65
C LEU A 263 -11.02 19.89 5.15
N ARG A 264 -11.65 21.01 4.74
CA ARG A 264 -10.96 22.25 4.34
C ARG A 264 -9.88 22.01 3.28
N LEU A 265 -10.28 21.32 2.22
CA LEU A 265 -9.34 20.80 1.21
C LEU A 265 -8.98 21.81 0.10
N ARG A 266 -9.69 22.94 0.04
CA ARG A 266 -9.55 23.97 -1.00
C ARG A 266 -8.10 24.45 -1.14
N GLY A 267 -7.58 24.46 -2.37
CA GLY A 267 -6.22 24.90 -2.68
C GLY A 267 -5.09 23.97 -2.21
N ARG A 268 -5.39 22.77 -1.71
CA ARG A 268 -4.40 21.88 -1.10
C ARG A 268 -4.20 20.57 -1.85
N ILE A 269 -5.20 20.13 -2.62
CA ILE A 269 -5.19 18.83 -3.28
C ILE A 269 -4.29 18.88 -4.52
N ARG A 270 -3.34 17.96 -4.58
CA ARG A 270 -2.54 17.70 -5.78
C ARG A 270 -3.14 16.55 -6.57
N GLN A 271 -3.42 15.44 -5.91
CA GLN A 271 -3.84 14.21 -6.58
C GLN A 271 -5.00 13.55 -5.85
N VAL A 272 -5.95 13.00 -6.61
CA VAL A 272 -7.02 12.16 -6.09
C VAL A 272 -7.10 10.85 -6.88
N GLU A 273 -7.00 9.75 -6.16
CA GLU A 273 -7.32 8.41 -6.63
C GLU A 273 -8.71 8.00 -6.13
N ILE A 274 -9.62 7.70 -7.04
CA ILE A 274 -10.92 7.12 -6.70
C ILE A 274 -10.92 5.62 -6.99
N SER A 275 -10.95 4.80 -5.95
CA SER A 275 -11.08 3.35 -6.08
C SER A 275 -12.55 2.98 -6.24
N ILE A 276 -12.92 2.42 -7.40
CA ILE A 276 -14.31 2.12 -7.78
C ILE A 276 -14.51 0.63 -8.05
N ASP A 277 -13.54 -0.03 -8.70
CA ASP A 277 -13.53 -1.46 -9.01
C ASP A 277 -14.71 -1.99 -9.88
N ALA A 278 -15.54 -1.13 -10.48
CA ALA A 278 -16.66 -1.51 -11.34
C ALA A 278 -17.10 -0.35 -12.27
N ALA A 279 -17.71 -0.68 -13.41
CA ALA A 279 -18.40 0.26 -14.30
C ALA A 279 -19.94 0.14 -14.22
N THR A 280 -20.47 -0.93 -13.62
CA THR A 280 -21.91 -1.18 -13.48
C THR A 280 -22.37 -1.21 -12.01
N PRO A 281 -23.63 -0.85 -11.72
CA PRO A 281 -24.18 -0.94 -10.36
C PRO A 281 -24.20 -2.37 -9.82
N GLU A 282 -24.44 -3.38 -10.67
CA GLU A 282 -24.51 -4.79 -10.28
C GLU A 282 -23.16 -5.30 -9.78
N THR A 283 -22.09 -5.06 -10.54
CA THR A 283 -20.72 -5.44 -10.15
C THR A 283 -20.28 -4.63 -8.93
N TYR A 284 -20.58 -3.32 -8.89
CA TYR A 284 -20.25 -2.44 -7.78
C TYR A 284 -20.86 -2.92 -6.45
N ALA A 285 -22.12 -3.34 -6.44
CA ALA A 285 -22.80 -3.83 -5.24
C ALA A 285 -22.09 -5.03 -4.60
N ILE A 286 -21.39 -5.84 -5.39
CA ILE A 286 -20.65 -7.02 -4.93
C ILE A 286 -19.24 -6.61 -4.47
N VAL A 287 -18.48 -5.94 -5.35
CA VAL A 287 -17.05 -5.67 -5.12
C VAL A 287 -16.79 -4.52 -4.16
N ARG A 288 -17.75 -3.59 -4.01
CA ARG A 288 -17.69 -2.41 -3.12
C ARG A 288 -18.79 -2.45 -2.06
N ARG A 289 -18.95 -3.60 -1.41
CA ARG A 289 -19.97 -3.87 -0.39
C ARG A 289 -20.11 -2.75 0.63
N GLY A 290 -21.34 -2.26 0.78
CA GLY A 290 -21.71 -1.12 1.64
C GLY A 290 -21.76 0.22 0.90
N GLY A 291 -21.33 0.29 -0.36
CA GLY A 291 -21.39 1.48 -1.19
C GLY A 291 -22.70 1.58 -1.98
N SER A 292 -23.04 2.81 -2.38
CA SER A 292 -24.10 3.10 -3.33
C SER A 292 -23.47 3.60 -4.64
N PHE A 293 -23.78 2.93 -5.75
CA PHE A 293 -23.31 3.32 -7.08
C PHE A 293 -23.92 4.66 -7.51
N GLU A 294 -25.21 4.88 -7.22
CA GLU A 294 -25.86 6.16 -7.47
C GLU A 294 -25.16 7.32 -6.75
N ARG A 295 -24.88 7.14 -5.45
CA ARG A 295 -24.14 8.13 -4.65
C ARG A 295 -22.72 8.34 -5.17
N LEU A 296 -22.05 7.27 -5.62
CA LEU A 296 -20.75 7.39 -6.27
C LEU A 296 -20.87 8.34 -7.48
N LEU A 297 -21.82 8.11 -8.39
CA LEU A 297 -21.98 8.94 -9.58
C LEU A 297 -22.28 10.41 -9.24
N GLN A 298 -23.10 10.67 -8.22
CA GLN A 298 -23.36 12.02 -7.71
C GLN A 298 -22.08 12.69 -7.19
N ASN A 299 -21.30 11.97 -6.39
CA ASN A 299 -20.04 12.49 -5.85
C ASN A 299 -18.97 12.67 -6.93
N LEU A 300 -18.91 11.78 -7.93
CA LEU A 300 -18.04 11.94 -9.10
C LEU A 300 -18.40 13.18 -9.91
N ALA A 301 -19.68 13.55 -10.02
CA ALA A 301 -20.08 14.80 -10.67
C ALA A 301 -19.56 16.03 -9.91
N PHE A 302 -19.61 16.01 -8.57
CA PHE A 302 -19.01 17.06 -7.74
C PHE A 302 -17.48 17.11 -7.89
N ILE A 303 -16.81 15.97 -7.81
CA ILE A 303 -15.34 15.85 -7.95
C ILE A 303 -14.88 16.29 -9.35
N LYS A 304 -15.65 15.98 -10.40
CA LYS A 304 -15.42 16.50 -11.75
C LYS A 304 -15.39 18.03 -11.76
N GLY A 305 -16.32 18.70 -11.07
CA GLY A 305 -16.31 20.16 -10.94
C GLY A 305 -15.04 20.69 -10.25
N LEU A 306 -14.53 19.98 -9.24
CA LEU A 306 -13.26 20.32 -8.60
C LEU A 306 -12.05 20.11 -9.53
N ARG A 307 -12.07 19.05 -10.35
CA ARG A 307 -11.03 18.80 -11.36
C ARG A 307 -11.05 19.87 -12.46
N ASP A 308 -12.22 20.17 -12.99
CA ASP A 308 -12.41 21.14 -14.08
C ASP A 308 -12.06 22.58 -13.65
N SER A 309 -12.27 22.92 -12.37
CA SER A 309 -11.90 24.24 -11.81
C SER A 309 -10.43 24.35 -11.38
N GLY A 310 -9.66 23.27 -11.43
CA GLY A 310 -8.25 23.24 -11.03
C GLY A 310 -8.01 23.09 -9.52
N GLU A 311 -9.06 22.91 -8.70
CA GLU A 311 -8.92 22.61 -7.26
C GLU A 311 -8.31 21.21 -7.03
N ILE A 312 -8.43 20.30 -8.00
CA ILE A 312 -7.71 19.02 -8.07
C ILE A 312 -6.79 19.04 -9.30
N GLU A 313 -5.47 18.91 -9.11
CA GLU A 313 -4.52 18.95 -10.23
C GLU A 313 -4.49 17.65 -11.04
N ILE A 314 -4.66 16.51 -10.39
CA ILE A 314 -4.63 15.17 -11.00
C ILE A 314 -5.75 14.34 -10.40
N LEU A 315 -6.58 13.75 -11.26
CA LEU A 315 -7.67 12.84 -10.89
C LEU A 315 -7.52 11.55 -11.70
N TYR A 316 -7.52 10.40 -11.05
CA TYR A 316 -7.61 9.12 -11.76
C TYR A 316 -8.45 8.13 -10.99
N PHE A 317 -9.03 7.18 -11.72
CA PHE A 317 -9.83 6.11 -11.13
C PHE A 317 -9.03 4.82 -11.11
N SER A 318 -9.22 4.00 -10.09
CA SER A 318 -8.54 2.72 -9.97
C SER A 318 -9.51 1.55 -9.85
N MET A 319 -9.10 0.43 -10.47
CA MET A 319 -9.78 -0.85 -10.46
C MET A 319 -8.80 -1.96 -10.08
N VAL A 320 -9.17 -2.72 -9.05
CA VAL A 320 -8.60 -4.03 -8.76
C VAL A 320 -9.26 -5.06 -9.68
N VAL A 321 -8.52 -5.51 -10.68
CA VAL A 321 -8.98 -6.45 -11.71
C VAL A 321 -9.13 -7.85 -11.11
N GLN A 322 -10.33 -8.40 -11.24
CA GLN A 322 -10.74 -9.72 -10.78
C GLN A 322 -11.81 -10.31 -11.71
N ARG A 323 -12.15 -11.58 -11.52
CA ARG A 323 -13.11 -12.32 -12.37
C ARG A 323 -14.42 -11.57 -12.62
N LEU A 324 -14.93 -10.88 -11.60
CA LEU A 324 -16.22 -10.19 -11.68
C LEU A 324 -16.19 -8.90 -12.51
N ASN A 325 -15.04 -8.25 -12.71
CA ASN A 325 -15.00 -6.89 -13.30
C ASN A 325 -14.06 -6.73 -14.49
N PHE A 326 -13.23 -7.72 -14.85
CA PHE A 326 -12.25 -7.53 -15.93
C PHE A 326 -12.91 -7.21 -17.27
N ARG A 327 -14.12 -7.74 -17.53
CA ARG A 327 -14.90 -7.46 -18.74
C ARG A 327 -15.36 -6.00 -18.83
N GLU A 328 -15.44 -5.32 -17.68
CA GLU A 328 -15.86 -3.92 -17.59
C GLU A 328 -14.69 -2.95 -17.77
N MET A 329 -13.45 -3.41 -17.94
CA MET A 329 -12.28 -2.53 -18.03
C MET A 329 -12.39 -1.45 -19.12
N PRO A 330 -12.85 -1.71 -20.36
CA PRO A 330 -13.05 -0.66 -21.35
C PRO A 330 -14.13 0.37 -20.95
N ASP A 331 -15.25 -0.08 -20.39
CA ASP A 331 -16.31 0.81 -19.92
C ASP A 331 -15.90 1.59 -18.66
N PHE A 332 -14.99 1.04 -17.86
CA PHE A 332 -14.36 1.75 -16.75
C PHE A 332 -13.51 2.92 -17.24
N VAL A 333 -12.80 2.78 -18.37
CA VAL A 333 -12.11 3.90 -19.02
C VAL A 333 -13.12 4.97 -19.46
N ARG A 334 -14.25 4.57 -20.06
CA ARG A 334 -15.31 5.53 -20.45
C ARG A 334 -15.88 6.25 -19.24
N LEU A 335 -16.08 5.55 -18.12
CA LEU A 335 -16.51 6.14 -16.85
C LEU A 335 -15.50 7.18 -16.35
N ALA A 336 -14.21 6.86 -16.38
CA ALA A 336 -13.14 7.78 -16.02
C ALA A 336 -13.17 9.06 -16.88
N GLN A 337 -13.25 8.90 -18.20
CA GLN A 337 -13.33 10.03 -19.14
C GLN A 337 -14.58 10.89 -18.92
N ARG A 338 -15.75 10.26 -18.69
CA ARG A 338 -17.01 10.96 -18.40
C ARG A 338 -16.89 11.92 -17.21
N PHE A 339 -16.06 11.59 -16.24
CA PHE A 339 -15.87 12.36 -15.00
C PHE A 339 -14.53 13.13 -14.93
N SER A 340 -13.94 13.47 -16.09
CA SER A 340 -12.68 14.22 -16.20
C SER A 340 -11.48 13.59 -15.51
N ALA A 341 -11.50 12.28 -15.23
CA ALA A 341 -10.29 11.61 -14.77
C ALA A 341 -9.26 11.59 -15.90
N ASP A 342 -8.00 11.88 -15.55
CA ASP A 342 -6.86 11.91 -16.45
C ASP A 342 -6.55 10.51 -17.03
N TRP A 343 -6.76 9.45 -16.23
CA TRP A 343 -6.69 8.06 -16.68
C TRP A 343 -7.46 7.10 -15.76
N ALA A 344 -7.61 5.85 -16.21
CA ALA A 344 -7.99 4.70 -15.41
C ALA A 344 -6.77 3.81 -15.12
N SER A 345 -6.58 3.39 -13.88
CA SER A 345 -5.48 2.55 -13.42
C SER A 345 -5.97 1.16 -13.04
N PHE A 346 -5.29 0.12 -13.52
CA PHE A 346 -5.68 -1.26 -13.33
C PHE A 346 -4.58 -2.02 -12.59
N ASN A 347 -4.93 -2.71 -11.51
CA ASN A 347 -4.01 -3.61 -10.82
C ASN A 347 -4.68 -4.96 -10.63
N MET A 348 -3.95 -6.04 -10.89
CA MET A 348 -4.45 -7.39 -10.66
C MET A 348 -4.70 -7.62 -9.16
N ILE A 349 -5.77 -8.36 -8.84
CA ILE A 349 -6.13 -8.69 -7.46
C ILE A 349 -5.02 -9.43 -6.71
N TRP A 350 -4.90 -9.12 -5.42
CA TRP A 350 -4.00 -9.76 -4.47
C TRP A 350 -4.77 -10.37 -3.30
N ASN A 351 -4.31 -11.50 -2.78
CA ASN A 351 -4.92 -12.10 -1.60
C ASN A 351 -4.34 -11.53 -0.31
N TRP A 352 -5.09 -10.66 0.37
CA TRP A 352 -4.71 -10.08 1.66
C TRP A 352 -5.07 -10.96 2.87
N GLY A 353 -5.34 -12.26 2.64
CA GLY A 353 -5.87 -13.18 3.65
C GLY A 353 -7.39 -13.08 3.82
N THR A 354 -8.08 -12.41 2.89
CA THR A 354 -9.54 -12.33 2.86
C THR A 354 -10.18 -13.53 2.19
N PHE A 355 -9.47 -14.16 1.26
CA PHE A 355 -9.90 -15.35 0.54
C PHE A 355 -9.12 -16.59 0.97
N THR A 356 -9.79 -17.73 1.02
CA THR A 356 -9.13 -19.04 0.96
C THR A 356 -8.39 -19.20 -0.37
N PRO A 357 -7.39 -20.11 -0.47
CA PRO A 357 -6.69 -20.35 -1.73
C PRO A 357 -7.63 -20.66 -2.90
N GLY A 358 -8.66 -21.48 -2.67
CA GLY A 358 -9.65 -21.82 -3.69
C GLY A 358 -10.57 -20.67 -4.09
N GLU A 359 -10.95 -19.80 -3.16
CA GLU A 359 -11.68 -18.56 -3.48
C GLU A 359 -10.82 -17.61 -4.29
N PHE A 360 -9.57 -17.38 -3.88
CA PHE A 360 -8.67 -16.50 -4.60
C PHE A 360 -8.39 -17.00 -6.01
N ALA A 361 -8.18 -18.32 -6.19
CA ALA A 361 -7.99 -18.92 -7.50
C ALA A 361 -9.18 -18.69 -8.45
N ARG A 362 -10.41 -18.53 -7.92
CA ARG A 362 -11.59 -18.17 -8.73
C ARG A 362 -11.68 -16.69 -9.06
N GLU A 363 -11.08 -15.81 -8.27
CA GLU A 363 -11.13 -14.36 -8.54
C GLU A 363 -9.92 -13.88 -9.33
N TYR A 364 -8.79 -14.58 -9.25
CA TYR A 364 -7.54 -14.27 -9.94
C TYR A 364 -7.54 -14.78 -11.39
N VAL A 365 -8.05 -13.94 -12.29
CA VAL A 365 -8.09 -14.19 -13.75
C VAL A 365 -6.72 -14.21 -14.42
N GLY A 366 -5.66 -13.78 -13.74
CA GLY A 366 -4.29 -13.73 -14.29
C GLY A 366 -3.55 -15.07 -14.30
N ALA A 367 -4.18 -16.19 -13.94
CA ALA A 367 -3.58 -17.52 -14.03
C ALA A 367 -3.88 -18.15 -15.40
N ALA A 368 -2.87 -18.76 -16.05
CA ALA A 368 -3.07 -19.46 -17.32
C ALA A 368 -4.09 -20.61 -17.23
N SER A 369 -4.29 -21.18 -16.03
CA SER A 369 -5.28 -22.23 -15.77
C SER A 369 -6.69 -21.70 -15.49
N HIS A 370 -6.88 -20.39 -15.37
CA HIS A 370 -8.19 -19.81 -15.10
C HIS A 370 -9.06 -19.90 -16.37
N PRO A 371 -10.34 -20.31 -16.30
CA PRO A 371 -11.20 -20.47 -17.48
C PRO A 371 -11.32 -19.18 -18.31
N ASP A 372 -11.35 -18.02 -17.64
CA ASP A 372 -11.48 -16.71 -18.28
C ASP A 372 -10.13 -16.08 -18.72
N PHE A 373 -9.01 -16.80 -18.66
CA PHE A 373 -7.68 -16.23 -18.95
C PHE A 373 -7.56 -15.71 -20.39
N GLU A 374 -8.05 -16.47 -21.37
CA GLU A 374 -8.00 -16.04 -22.77
C GLU A 374 -8.94 -14.86 -23.03
N GLU A 375 -10.11 -14.83 -22.39
CA GLU A 375 -11.03 -13.69 -22.49
C GLU A 375 -10.41 -12.42 -21.90
N LEU A 376 -9.69 -12.52 -20.77
CA LEU A 376 -8.93 -11.39 -20.24
C LEU A 376 -7.90 -10.87 -21.26
N ARG A 377 -7.20 -11.76 -21.96
CA ARG A 377 -6.23 -11.36 -23.00
C ARG A 377 -6.90 -10.66 -24.17
N ASP A 378 -8.10 -11.10 -24.55
CA ASP A 378 -8.88 -10.45 -25.59
C ASP A 378 -9.37 -9.07 -25.15
N VAL A 379 -9.85 -8.92 -23.91
CA VAL A 379 -10.20 -7.60 -23.34
C VAL A 379 -9.00 -6.66 -23.36
N LEU A 380 -7.80 -7.12 -22.98
CA LEU A 380 -6.59 -6.31 -22.97
C LEU A 380 -6.16 -5.78 -24.35
N ARG A 381 -6.71 -6.33 -25.44
CA ARG A 381 -6.48 -5.82 -26.81
C ARG A 381 -7.40 -4.65 -27.16
N ASP A 382 -8.39 -4.32 -26.32
CA ASP A 382 -9.28 -3.19 -26.57
C ASP A 382 -8.48 -1.87 -26.71
N PRO A 383 -8.73 -1.08 -27.77
CA PRO A 383 -8.02 0.19 -27.98
C PRO A 383 -8.14 1.19 -26.82
N LEU A 384 -9.21 1.14 -26.02
CA LEU A 384 -9.38 2.00 -24.85
C LEU A 384 -8.42 1.69 -23.71
N LEU A 385 -7.84 0.49 -23.71
CA LEU A 385 -6.87 0.05 -22.71
C LEU A 385 -5.43 0.43 -23.05
N GLN A 386 -5.24 1.30 -24.05
CA GLN A 386 -3.96 1.87 -24.42
C GLN A 386 -3.73 3.25 -23.78
N PRO A 387 -2.47 3.67 -23.58
CA PRO A 387 -2.14 5.04 -23.16
C PRO A 387 -2.70 6.09 -24.15
N PRO A 388 -3.04 7.31 -23.68
CA PRO A 388 -2.78 7.82 -22.33
C PRO A 388 -3.89 7.50 -21.31
N TYR A 389 -5.06 7.02 -21.74
CA TYR A 389 -6.27 6.95 -20.91
C TYR A 389 -6.32 5.73 -19.98
N ALA A 390 -5.51 4.71 -20.24
CA ALA A 390 -5.41 3.53 -19.41
C ALA A 390 -3.96 3.28 -18.97
N GLN A 391 -3.79 2.98 -17.68
CA GLN A 391 -2.56 2.49 -17.09
C GLN A 391 -2.78 1.07 -16.57
N LEU A 392 -2.25 0.06 -17.27
CA LEU A 392 -2.51 -1.35 -16.96
C LEU A 392 -1.79 -1.87 -15.70
N GLY A 393 -1.02 -1.02 -15.01
CA GLY A 393 -0.39 -1.31 -13.72
C GLY A 393 0.28 -2.68 -13.66
N SER A 394 -0.10 -3.52 -12.69
CA SER A 394 0.47 -4.87 -12.54
C SER A 394 -0.04 -5.89 -13.56
N VAL A 395 -1.15 -5.63 -14.27
CA VAL A 395 -1.86 -6.64 -15.09
C VAL A 395 -0.94 -7.30 -16.14
N PRO A 396 -0.18 -6.57 -16.98
CA PRO A 396 0.66 -7.18 -18.01
C PRO A 396 1.71 -8.13 -17.42
N GLY A 397 2.30 -7.75 -16.28
CA GLY A 397 3.29 -8.59 -15.60
C GLY A 397 2.73 -9.92 -15.10
N HIS A 398 1.44 -9.96 -14.73
CA HIS A 398 0.77 -11.23 -14.38
C HIS A 398 0.54 -12.11 -15.62
N ILE A 399 0.17 -11.52 -16.76
CA ILE A 399 -0.04 -12.25 -18.02
C ILE A 399 1.27 -12.83 -18.55
N GLU A 400 2.35 -12.03 -18.58
CA GLU A 400 3.65 -12.49 -19.06
C GLU A 400 4.18 -13.68 -18.25
N ARG A 401 4.02 -13.64 -16.93
CA ARG A 401 4.40 -14.75 -16.05
C ARG A 401 3.59 -16.01 -16.31
N ALA A 402 2.28 -15.85 -16.48
CA ALA A 402 1.38 -16.97 -16.77
C ALA A 402 1.77 -17.65 -18.10
N LEU A 403 2.10 -16.88 -19.13
CA LEU A 403 2.56 -17.41 -20.42
C LEU A 403 3.92 -18.11 -20.35
N ARG A 404 4.77 -17.75 -19.38
CA ARG A 404 6.05 -18.43 -19.12
C ARG A 404 5.90 -19.70 -18.27
N GLY A 405 4.69 -20.06 -17.85
CA GLY A 405 4.45 -21.19 -16.95
C GLY A 405 4.96 -20.95 -15.52
N GLU A 406 5.22 -19.69 -15.15
CA GLU A 406 5.62 -19.36 -13.79
C GLU A 406 4.41 -19.46 -12.85
N ALA A 407 4.64 -19.97 -11.63
CA ALA A 407 3.60 -20.00 -10.61
C ALA A 407 3.02 -18.60 -10.36
N ALA A 408 1.71 -18.54 -10.09
CA ALA A 408 1.04 -17.32 -9.68
C ALA A 408 1.76 -16.70 -8.47
N VAL A 409 1.72 -15.37 -8.36
CA VAL A 409 2.29 -14.73 -7.18
C VAL A 409 1.42 -15.10 -5.99
N GLU A 410 1.88 -16.04 -5.17
CA GLU A 410 1.21 -16.36 -3.91
C GLU A 410 1.26 -15.13 -2.98
N GLY A 411 0.07 -14.79 -2.48
CA GLY A 411 -0.23 -13.63 -1.65
C GLY A 411 0.46 -13.62 -0.30
#